data_AF-A0A5M4A9N9-F1
#
_entry.id   AF-A0A5M4A9N9-F1
#
_cell.length_a   1.000
_cell.length_b   1.000
_cell.length_c   1.000
_cell.angle_alpha   90.00
_cell.angle_beta   90.00
_cell.angle_gamma   90.00
#
_symmetry.space_group_name_H-M   'P 1'
#
loop_
_entity.id
_entity.type
_entity.pdbx_description
1 polymer ?
#
loop_
_entity_poly.entity_id
_entity_poly.type
_entity_poly.pdbx_seq_one_letter_code
_entity_poly.pdbx_strand_id
1 'polypeptide(L)'
;MTSPLQGIRGDLTDVKLDKYFKADFFCFDKIILEIKSKTILLKIDEQQTINYIKAANLPVGLLVNFGEKSLRWKRFVNSKAHY
;
A
#
# COMPACT_ATOMS: atom_id res chain seq x y z
N MET A 1 -0.58 -37.00 -39.42
CA MET A 1 -1.17 -35.69 -39.07
C MET A 1 -1.08 -35.52 -37.56
N THR A 2 0.09 -35.15 -37.05
CA THR A 2 0.27 -34.64 -35.68
C THR A 2 1.58 -33.86 -35.68
N SER A 3 1.51 -32.59 -35.30
CA SER A 3 2.67 -31.81 -34.84
C SER A 3 2.18 -30.86 -33.74
N PRO A 4 2.95 -30.66 -32.66
CA PRO A 4 2.47 -30.16 -31.37
C PRO A 4 2.51 -28.64 -31.28
N LEU A 5 1.57 -28.06 -30.52
CA LEU A 5 1.52 -26.64 -30.20
C LEU A 5 2.80 -26.19 -29.47
N GLN A 6 3.54 -25.28 -30.09
CA GLN A 6 4.61 -24.52 -29.46
C GLN A 6 4.05 -23.51 -28.46
N GLY A 7 4.54 -23.62 -27.23
CA GLY A 7 5.11 -22.51 -26.45
C GLY A 7 4.21 -21.33 -26.09
N ILE A 8 3.72 -21.31 -24.83
CA ILE A 8 3.77 -20.10 -23.99
C ILE A 8 4.15 -20.55 -22.57
N ARG A 9 5.44 -20.80 -22.33
CA ARG A 9 6.03 -20.64 -20.99
C ARG A 9 6.36 -19.16 -20.86
N GLY A 10 5.38 -18.39 -20.39
CA GLY A 10 5.59 -17.00 -20.01
C GLY A 10 6.38 -16.99 -18.71
N ASP A 11 7.69 -16.90 -18.82
CA ASP A 11 8.60 -16.55 -17.74
C ASP A 11 8.17 -15.17 -17.23
N LEU A 12 7.56 -15.11 -16.04
CA LEU A 12 7.27 -13.86 -15.34
C LEU A 12 8.61 -13.32 -14.83
N THR A 13 9.42 -12.85 -15.77
CA THR A 13 10.66 -12.13 -15.51
C THR A 13 10.38 -11.03 -14.49
N ASP A 14 11.33 -10.83 -13.56
CA ASP A 14 11.34 -9.81 -12.52
C ASP A 14 11.25 -8.39 -13.11
N VAL A 15 10.08 -8.02 -13.62
CA VAL A 15 9.80 -6.66 -14.05
C VAL A 15 9.60 -5.84 -12.79
N LYS A 16 10.63 -5.08 -12.42
CA LYS A 16 10.55 -4.06 -11.37
C LYS A 16 9.55 -3.00 -11.81
N LEU A 17 8.30 -3.12 -11.35
CA LEU A 17 7.28 -2.09 -11.58
C LEU A 17 7.70 -0.84 -10.81
N ASP A 18 8.01 0.26 -11.52
CA ASP A 18 8.16 1.59 -10.94
C ASP A 18 6.79 2.09 -10.47
N LYS A 19 6.36 1.57 -9.32
CA LYS A 19 5.10 1.97 -8.69
C LYS A 19 5.38 3.19 -7.82
N TYR A 20 5.15 4.37 -8.37
CA TYR A 20 5.16 5.60 -7.60
C TYR A 20 4.05 5.54 -6.55
N PHE A 21 4.44 5.69 -5.29
CA PHE A 21 3.54 5.85 -4.17
C PHE A 21 3.42 7.35 -3.87
N LYS A 22 2.18 7.84 -3.77
CA LYS A 22 1.86 9.20 -3.35
C LYS A 22 0.94 9.14 -2.13
N ALA A 23 1.43 9.57 -0.98
CA ALA A 23 0.59 9.83 0.19
C ALA A 23 -0.23 11.11 -0.01
N ASP A 24 -1.37 11.20 0.66
CA ASP A 24 -2.13 12.46 0.70
C ASP A 24 -1.35 13.50 1.51
N PHE A 25 -0.79 13.10 2.64
CA PHE A 25 0.07 13.96 3.46
C PHE A 25 1.28 13.21 4.01
N PHE A 26 2.39 13.94 4.08
CA PHE A 26 3.58 13.58 4.83
C PHE A 26 3.77 14.62 5.94
N CYS A 27 3.58 14.21 7.18
CA CYS A 27 3.52 15.09 8.34
C CYS A 27 4.73 14.88 9.24
N PHE A 28 5.27 15.98 9.76
CA PHE A 28 6.37 15.99 10.75
C PHE A 28 7.59 15.16 10.32
N ASP A 29 7.84 15.06 9.01
CA ASP A 29 8.90 14.26 8.40
C ASP A 29 8.94 12.77 8.80
N LYS A 30 7.86 12.25 9.39
CA LYS A 30 7.85 10.91 10.03
C LYS A 30 6.53 10.15 9.88
N ILE A 31 5.45 10.83 9.49
CA ILE A 31 4.11 10.24 9.49
C ILE A 31 3.51 10.32 8.08
N ILE A 32 3.10 9.18 7.54
CA ILE A 32 2.19 9.15 6.37
C ILE A 32 0.76 9.23 6.88
N LEU A 33 -0.03 10.12 6.29
CA LEU A 33 -1.48 10.18 6.47
C LEU A 33 -2.17 9.92 5.13
N GLU A 34 -3.01 8.89 5.11
CA GLU A 34 -3.90 8.55 4.00
C GLU A 34 -5.35 8.84 4.39
N ILE A 35 -6.05 9.53 3.50
CA ILE A 35 -7.46 9.89 3.65
C ILE A 35 -8.28 9.12 2.61
N LYS A 36 -9.36 8.49 3.07
CA LYS A 36 -10.33 7.79 2.23
C LYS A 36 -11.73 8.33 2.48
N SER A 37 -12.61 8.11 1.51
CA SER A 37 -14.05 8.34 1.63
C SER A 37 -14.81 7.13 1.09
N LYS A 38 -14.56 5.97 1.69
CA LYS A 38 -15.18 4.69 1.33
C LYS A 38 -16.29 4.33 2.30
N THR A 39 -17.31 3.62 1.83
CA THR A 39 -18.38 3.08 2.67
C THR A 39 -17.90 2.04 3.69
N ILE A 40 -16.75 1.41 3.43
CA ILE A 40 -16.06 0.51 4.34
C ILE A 40 -14.56 0.50 4.03
N LEU A 41 -13.71 0.46 5.06
CA LEU A 41 -12.28 0.15 4.91
C LEU A 41 -12.05 -1.34 4.71
N LEU A 42 -11.24 -1.70 3.71
CA LEU A 42 -10.86 -3.08 3.42
C LEU A 42 -9.43 -3.37 3.87
N LYS A 43 -9.09 -4.66 4.06
CA LYS A 43 -7.73 -5.08 4.40
C LYS A 43 -6.67 -4.61 3.39
N ILE A 44 -7.05 -4.44 2.11
CA ILE A 44 -6.14 -3.93 1.08
C ILE A 44 -5.75 -2.46 1.33
N ASP A 45 -6.67 -1.66 1.91
CA ASP A 45 -6.37 -0.28 2.29
C ASP A 45 -5.34 -0.24 3.42
N GLU A 46 -5.49 -1.12 4.41
CA GLU A 46 -4.52 -1.25 5.51
C GLU A 46 -3.16 -1.73 5.01
N GLN A 47 -3.15 -2.73 4.12
CA GLN A 47 -1.92 -3.27 3.56
C GLN A 47 -1.19 -2.23 2.68
N GLN A 48 -1.95 -1.36 1.99
CA GLN A 48 -1.39 -0.22 1.28
C GLN A 48 -0.62 0.70 2.23
N THR A 49 -1.24 1.17 3.32
CA THR A 49 -0.58 2.04 4.29
C THR A 49 0.65 1.37 4.91
N ILE A 50 0.55 0.09 5.28
CA ILE A 50 1.67 -0.69 5.85
C ILE A 50 2.84 -0.81 4.86
N ASN A 51 2.55 -1.09 3.59
CA ASN A 51 3.59 -1.20 2.57
C ASN A 51 4.30 0.14 2.36
N TYR A 52 3.57 1.25 2.45
CA TYR A 52 4.14 2.59 2.31
C TYR A 52 5.09 2.95 3.45
N ILE A 53 4.70 2.75 4.71
CA ILE A 53 5.60 3.05 5.84
C ILE A 53 6.81 2.11 5.86
N LYS A 54 6.69 0.88 5.34
CA LYS A 54 7.84 -0.03 5.17
C LYS A 54 8.78 0.42 4.05
N ALA A 55 8.23 0.73 2.88
CA ALA A 55 9.01 1.14 1.71
C ALA A 55 9.72 2.48 1.93
N ALA A 56 9.08 3.41 2.63
CA ALA A 56 9.65 4.71 2.98
C ALA A 56 10.49 4.70 4.27
N ASN A 57 10.62 3.53 4.94
CA ASN A 57 11.27 3.40 6.25
C ASN A 57 10.77 4.41 7.31
N LEU A 58 9.46 4.67 7.32
CA LEU A 58 8.81 5.62 8.22
C LEU A 58 8.21 4.90 9.44
N PRO A 59 8.22 5.53 10.63
CA PRO A 59 7.77 4.90 11.87
C PRO A 59 6.26 4.73 11.97
N VAL A 60 5.47 5.64 11.40
CA VAL A 60 4.01 5.69 11.62
C VAL A 60 3.24 5.94 10.33
N GLY A 61 2.12 5.23 10.19
CA GLY A 61 1.10 5.47 9.18
C GLY A 61 -0.27 5.65 9.82
N LEU A 62 -1.03 6.64 9.35
CA LEU A 62 -2.41 6.90 9.73
C LEU A 62 -3.31 6.70 8.52
N LEU A 63 -4.32 5.85 8.66
CA LEU A 63 -5.37 5.66 7.66
C LEU A 63 -6.67 6.19 8.25
N VAL A 64 -7.27 7.19 7.61
CA VAL A 64 -8.49 7.86 8.07
C VAL A 64 -9.56 7.76 6.99
N ASN A 65 -10.76 7.30 7.34
CA ASN A 65 -11.89 7.15 6.44
C ASN A 65 -13.08 8.02 6.88
N PHE A 66 -13.52 8.90 5.99
CA PHE A 66 -14.66 9.80 6.18
C PHE A 66 -15.94 9.33 5.46
N GLY A 67 -15.89 8.21 4.73
CA GLY A 67 -17.04 7.72 3.95
C GLY A 67 -17.99 6.78 4.71
N GLU A 68 -17.68 6.47 5.97
CA GLU A 68 -18.51 5.68 6.85
C GLU A 68 -19.47 6.56 7.68
N LYS A 69 -20.44 5.94 8.37
CA LYS A 69 -21.38 6.66 9.27
C LYS A 69 -20.68 7.49 10.35
N SER A 70 -19.45 7.13 10.70
CA SER A 70 -18.60 7.85 11.63
C SER A 70 -17.15 7.77 11.16
N LEU A 71 -16.32 8.70 11.66
CA LEU A 71 -14.89 8.71 11.37
C LEU A 71 -14.27 7.38 11.80
N ARG A 72 -13.71 6.64 10.84
CA ARG A 72 -12.88 5.47 11.12
C ARG A 72 -11.43 5.80 10.90
N TRP A 73 -10.57 5.32 11.79
CA TRP A 73 -9.14 5.49 11.62
C TRP A 73 -8.36 4.31 12.19
N LYS A 74 -7.16 4.11 11.64
CA LYS A 74 -6.19 3.11 12.11
C LYS A 74 -4.80 3.72 12.16
N ARG A 75 -4.02 3.30 13.15
CA ARG A 75 -2.60 3.63 13.30
C ARG A 75 -1.77 2.37 13.10
N PHE A 76 -0.77 2.47 12.23
CA PHE A 76 0.21 1.43 11.98
C PHE A 76 1.58 1.88 12.48
N VAL A 77 2.35 0.94 13.03
CA VAL A 77 3.68 1.18 13.58
C VAL A 77 4.67 0.29 12.84
N ASN A 78 5.71 0.90 12.28
CA ASN A 78 6.88 0.18 11.76
C ASN A 78 7.96 0.16 12.84
N SER A 79 7.99 -0.90 13.64
CA SER A 79 8.98 -1.05 14.73
C SER A 79 10.43 -1.19 14.26
N LYS A 80 10.65 -1.36 12.95
CA LYS A 80 11.99 -1.44 12.35
C LYS A 80 12.49 -0.10 11.80
N ALA A 81 11.64 0.92 11.75
CA ALA A 81 12.07 2.25 11.31
C ALA A 81 12.99 2.89 12.35
N HIS A 82 14.04 3.54 11.88
CA HIS A 82 14.96 4.33 12.71
C HIS A 82 14.53 5.81 12.69
N TYR A 83 14.69 6.51 13.82
CA TYR A 83 14.22 7.89 14.03
C TYR A 83 15.18 8.96 13.57
#